data_AF-A0A969JTW0-F1
#
_entry.id   AF-A0A969JTW0-F1
#
_cell.length_a   1.000
_cell.length_b   1.000
_cell.length_c   1.000
_cell.angle_alpha   90.00
_cell.angle_beta   90.00
_cell.angle_gamma   90.00
#
_symmetry.space_group_name_H-M   'P 1'
#
loop_
_entity.id
_entity.type
_entity.pdbx_description
1 polymer ?
#
loop_
_entity_poly.entity_id
_entity_poly.type
_entity_poly.pdbx_seq_one_letter_code
_entity_poly.pdbx_strand_id
1 'polypeptide(L)' 'AMLNRAPAEVTIEDIVVAIDGPFSNQRCVLGFAQCSDDSPCPMHEGWIKLQGQLQKELNHLTLADLCRNRPHTPPQ' A
#
# COMPACT_ATOMS: atom_id res chain seq x y z
N ALA A 1 -3.90 22.83 -10.52
CA ALA A 1 -4.64 22.45 -9.30
C ALA A 1 -3.70 22.56 -8.11
N MET A 2 -4.16 23.06 -6.95
CA MET A 2 -3.39 23.10 -5.70
C MET A 2 -3.77 21.91 -4.82
N LEU A 3 -2.83 21.46 -3.96
CA LEU A 3 -3.08 20.43 -2.96
C LEU A 3 -3.76 21.03 -1.72
N ASN A 4 -4.65 20.27 -1.08
CA ASN A 4 -5.35 20.70 0.13
C ASN A 4 -4.55 20.48 1.43
N ARG A 5 -3.40 19.80 1.33
CA ARG A 5 -2.43 19.54 2.40
C ARG A 5 -1.01 19.68 1.85
N ALA A 6 -0.03 19.91 2.70
CA ALA A 6 1.36 19.97 2.26
C ALA A 6 1.81 18.59 1.73
N PRO A 7 2.69 18.50 0.71
CA PRO A 7 3.17 17.21 0.19
C PRO A 7 3.82 16.29 1.24
N ALA A 8 4.38 16.86 2.31
CA ALA A 8 4.98 16.10 3.41
C ALA A 8 3.94 15.49 4.37
N GLU A 9 2.67 15.87 4.25
CA GLU A 9 1.56 15.37 5.07
C GLU A 9 0.70 14.34 4.31
N VAL A 10 0.98 14.13 3.02
CA VAL A 10 0.24 13.20 2.16
C VAL A 10 1.09 11.94 1.99
N THR A 11 0.64 10.82 2.56
CA THR A 11 1.31 9.53 2.41
C THR A 11 0.98 8.90 1.06
N ILE A 12 1.76 7.91 0.64
CA ILE A 12 1.40 7.13 -0.55
C ILE A 12 0.18 6.27 -0.28
N GLU A 13 -0.02 5.80 0.97
CA GLU A 13 -1.27 5.16 1.37
C GLU A 13 -2.48 6.09 1.12
N ASP A 14 -2.42 7.37 1.52
CA ASP A 14 -3.53 8.32 1.30
C ASP A 14 -3.94 8.37 -0.19
N ILE A 15 -2.96 8.35 -1.07
CA ILE A 15 -3.17 8.40 -2.52
C ILE A 15 -3.79 7.08 -3.01
N VAL A 16 -3.25 5.93 -2.60
CA VAL A 16 -3.79 4.62 -2.97
C VAL A 16 -5.23 4.48 -2.47
N VAL A 17 -5.51 4.86 -1.23
CA VAL A 17 -6.86 4.79 -0.66
C VAL A 17 -7.83 5.70 -1.40
N ALA A 18 -7.40 6.89 -1.83
CA ALA A 18 -8.24 7.80 -2.59
C ALA A 18 -8.60 7.28 -4.00
N ILE A 19 -7.75 6.43 -4.60
CA ILE A 19 -7.93 5.90 -5.96
C ILE A 19 -8.59 4.53 -5.94
N ASP A 20 -8.01 3.58 -5.21
CA ASP A 20 -8.37 2.17 -5.20
C ASP A 20 -9.25 1.78 -4.00
N GLY A 21 -9.36 2.67 -3.01
CA GLY A 21 -10.02 2.39 -1.75
C GLY A 21 -9.08 1.78 -0.69
N PRO A 22 -9.59 1.58 0.54
CA PRO A 22 -8.78 1.08 1.65
C PRO A 22 -8.21 -0.31 1.37
N PHE A 23 -6.97 -0.54 1.81
CA PHE A 23 -6.42 -1.89 1.91
C PHE A 23 -7.33 -2.72 2.82
N SER A 24 -8.00 -3.72 2.23
CA SER A 24 -8.77 -4.68 3.02
C SER A 24 -7.82 -5.79 3.48
N ASN A 25 -7.57 -5.87 4.79
CA ASN A 25 -6.83 -6.98 5.42
C ASN A 25 -7.53 -8.34 5.25
N GLN A 26 -8.75 -8.31 4.73
CA GLN A 26 -9.56 -9.47 4.46
C GLN A 26 -9.43 -9.92 3.00
N ARG A 27 -8.77 -9.18 2.10
CA ARG A 27 -8.64 -9.65 0.71
C ARG A 27 -7.54 -10.72 0.62
N CYS A 28 -7.93 -11.93 0.24
CA CYS A 28 -6.97 -13.02 0.04
C CYS A 28 -6.26 -12.89 -1.31
N VAL A 29 -4.94 -13.08 -1.34
CA VAL A 29 -4.13 -13.08 -2.57
C VAL A 29 -4.56 -14.13 -3.60
N LEU A 30 -5.14 -15.23 -3.13
CA LEU A 30 -5.65 -16.31 -3.98
C LEU A 30 -7.03 -16.00 -4.58
N GLY A 31 -7.61 -14.83 -4.29
CA GLY A 31 -8.91 -14.41 -4.82
C GLY A 31 -10.11 -14.91 -4.02
N PHE A 32 -9.91 -15.57 -2.87
CA PHE A 32 -10.99 -15.88 -1.95
C PHE A 32 -11.61 -14.61 -1.36
N ALA A 33 -12.90 -14.70 -1.01
CA ALA A 33 -13.66 -13.58 -0.49
C ALA A 33 -13.05 -12.99 0.79
N GLN A 34 -12.47 -13.84 1.65
CA GLN A 34 -11.86 -13.43 2.90
C GLN A 34 -10.58 -14.23 3.22
N CYS A 35 -9.52 -13.53 3.62
CA CYS A 35 -8.38 -14.09 4.34
C CYS A 35 -8.77 -14.18 5.82
N SER A 36 -8.64 -15.34 6.46
CA SER A 36 -9.08 -15.56 7.85
C SER A 36 -8.11 -16.46 8.61
N ASP A 37 -7.85 -16.11 9.86
CA ASP A 37 -7.08 -16.93 10.80
C ASP A 37 -7.82 -18.21 11.20
N ASP A 38 -9.15 -18.26 11.07
CA ASP A 38 -9.98 -19.43 11.40
C ASP A 38 -9.89 -20.52 10.33
N SER A 39 -9.49 -20.16 9.11
CA SER A 39 -9.35 -21.09 7.98
C SER A 39 -8.16 -20.68 7.12
N PRO A 40 -6.94 -20.79 7.65
CA PRO A 40 -5.75 -20.29 7.00
C PRO A 40 -5.42 -21.16 5.79
N CYS A 41 -5.28 -20.53 4.62
CA CYS A 41 -4.72 -21.21 3.46
C CYS A 41 -3.19 -21.38 3.61
N PRO A 42 -2.54 -22.25 2.81
CA PRO A 42 -1.08 -22.44 2.89
C PRO A 42 -0.25 -21.17 2.70
N MET A 43 -0.81 -20.14 2.05
CA MET A 43 -0.15 -18.85 1.85
C MET A 43 -0.43 -17.83 2.96
N HIS A 44 -1.33 -18.13 3.91
CA HIS A 44 -1.94 -17.16 4.83
C HIS A 44 -0.90 -16.36 5.61
N GLU A 45 -0.02 -17.04 6.35
CA GLU A 45 0.98 -16.37 7.20
C GLU A 45 1.95 -15.49 6.38
N GLY A 46 2.41 -16.00 5.24
CA GLY A 46 3.29 -15.24 4.34
C GLY A 46 2.58 -14.03 3.75
N TRP A 47 1.31 -14.20 3.37
CA TRP A 47 0.50 -13.13 2.78
C TRP A 47 0.22 -12.00 3.76
N ILE A 48 -0.32 -12.32 4.95
CA ILE A 48 -0.65 -11.28 5.94
C ILE A 48 0.61 -10.50 6.37
N LYS A 49 1.76 -11.17 6.48
CA LYS A 49 3.04 -10.54 6.81
C LYS A 49 3.50 -9.60 5.70
N LEU A 50 3.46 -10.04 4.45
CA LEU A 50 3.85 -9.22 3.30
C LEU A 50 2.93 -8.01 3.13
N GLN A 51 1.61 -8.22 3.26
CA GLN A 51 0.62 -7.16 3.20
C GLN A 51 0.87 -6.10 4.29
N GLY A 52 1.15 -6.52 5.52
CA GLY A 52 1.48 -5.60 6.62
C GLY A 52 2.78 -4.83 6.38
N GLN A 53 3.80 -5.46 5.80
CA GLN A 53 5.05 -4.78 5.42
C GLN A 53 4.79 -3.72 4.34
N LEU A 54 4.06 -4.06 3.28
CA LEU A 54 3.70 -3.13 2.22
C LEU A 54 2.92 -1.95 2.77
N GLN A 55 1.89 -2.20 3.59
CA GLN A 55 1.09 -1.14 4.19
C GLN A 55 1.92 -0.19 5.05
N LYS A 56 2.88 -0.73 5.80
CA LYS A 56 3.81 0.08 6.61
C LYS A 56 4.69 0.98 5.74
N GLU A 57 5.22 0.46 4.64
CA GLU A 57 6.02 1.26 3.70
C GLU A 57 5.19 2.38 3.05
N LEU A 58 3.98 2.08 2.59
CA LEU A 58 3.08 3.06 1.98
C LEU A 58 2.63 4.16 2.95
N ASN A 59 2.48 3.81 4.23
CA ASN A 59 2.18 4.75 5.31
C ASN A 59 3.34 5.69 5.64
N HIS A 60 4.57 5.22 5.49
CA HIS A 60 5.76 5.99 5.86
C HIS A 60 6.22 6.92 4.73
N LEU A 61 6.04 6.51 3.47
CA LEU A 61 6.47 7.28 2.31
C LEU A 61 5.51 8.44 2.03
N THR A 62 6.02 9.67 1.91
CA THR A 62 5.21 10.86 1.59
C THR A 62 5.34 11.28 0.13
N LEU A 63 4.38 12.07 -0.36
CA LEU A 63 4.45 12.68 -1.68
C LEU A 63 5.70 13.58 -1.81
N ALA A 64 6.10 14.27 -0.74
CA ALA A 64 7.34 15.04 -0.71
C ALA A 64 8.59 14.18 -0.93
N ASP A 65 8.61 12.96 -0.39
CA ASP A 65 9.73 12.01 -0.58
C ASP A 65 9.85 11.57 -2.03
N LEU A 66 8.73 11.28 -2.70
CA LEU A 66 8.71 10.96 -4.13
C LEU A 66 9.17 12.13 -4.99
N CYS A 67 8.83 13.37 -4.63
CA CYS A 67 9.33 14.54 -5.36
C CYS A 67 10.85 14.72 -5.21
N ARG A 68 11.44 14.26 -4.10
CA ARG A 68 12.89 14.31 -3.84
C ARG A 68 13.64 13.18 -4.52
N ASN A 69 13.07 11.97 -4.55
CA ASN A 69 13.62 10.82 -5.24
C ASN A 69 13.17 10.83 -6.71
N ARG A 70 13.95 11.46 -7.60
CA ARG A 70 13.67 11.42 -9.04
C ARG A 70 13.53 9.95 -9.50
N PRO A 71 12.60 9.65 -10.42
CA PRO A 71 12.43 8.30 -10.93
C PRO A 71 13.75 7.75 -11.47
N HIS A 72 14.06 6.50 -11.11
CA HIS A 72 14.97 5.68 -11.89
C HIS A 72 14.36 5.56 -13.29
N THR A 73 14.93 6.25 -14.26
CA THR A 73 14.69 5.96 -15.67
C THR A 73 15.46 4.66 -15.97
N PRO A 74 14.80 3.54 -16.28
CA PRO A 74 15.51 2.38 -16.79
C PRO A 74 16.18 2.78 -18.12
N PRO A 75 17.41 2.34 -18.41
CA PRO A 75 17.95 2.48 -19.75
C PRO A 75 17.01 1.74 -20.73
N GLN A 76 16.69 2.40 -21.85
CA GLN A 76 15.97 1.78 -22.96
C GLN A 76 16.78 0.65 -23.59
#